data_AF-A0A2W6DCE9-F1
#
_entry.id   AF-A0A2W6DCE9-F1
#
_cell.length_a   1.000
_cell.length_b   1.000
_cell.length_c   1.000
_cell.angle_alpha   90.00
_cell.angle_beta   90.00
_cell.angle_gamma   90.00
#
_symmetry.space_group_name_H-M   'P 1'
#
loop_
_entity.id
_entity.type
_entity.pdbx_description
1 polymer ?
#
loop_
_entity_poly.entity_id
_entity_poly.type
_entity_poly.pdbx_seq_one_letter_code
_entity_poly.pdbx_strand_id
1 'polypeptide(L)'
;MIDDERLDQIATALRHREGEKAELVTSLMLAEEAGEAVQQLRRHLGHARRPATPSDVGAELADVVIVAAVLARLLDVDLAEHVDAKLAEGVR
;
A
#
# COMPACT_ATOMS: atom_id res chain seq x y z
N MET A 1 -0.64 -11.61 7.06
CA MET A 1 0.18 -10.49 6.54
C MET A 1 -0.33 -9.21 7.19
N ILE A 2 0.58 -8.49 7.87
CA ILE A 2 0.35 -7.40 8.86
C ILE A 2 -1.03 -7.47 9.53
N ASP A 3 -1.12 -8.36 10.51
CA ASP A 3 -2.20 -8.32 11.50
C ASP A 3 -1.82 -7.28 12.55
N ASP A 4 -2.37 -6.07 12.42
CA ASP A 4 -2.06 -4.92 13.27
C ASP A 4 -3.32 -4.07 13.44
N GLU A 5 -3.74 -3.88 14.69
CA GLU A 5 -4.96 -3.15 15.06
C GLU A 5 -4.97 -1.71 14.52
N ARG A 6 -3.79 -1.10 14.30
CA ARG A 6 -3.71 0.25 13.73
C ARG A 6 -4.28 0.31 12.31
N LEU A 7 -4.20 -0.78 11.55
CA LEU A 7 -4.78 -0.84 10.21
C LEU A 7 -6.31 -0.86 10.26
N ASP A 8 -6.91 -1.52 11.26
CA ASP A 8 -8.36 -1.52 11.49
C ASP A 8 -8.86 -0.15 11.91
N GLN A 9 -8.08 0.55 12.76
CA GLN A 9 -8.36 1.92 13.17
C GLN A 9 -8.32 2.88 11.97
N ILE A 10 -7.34 2.75 11.08
CA ILE A 10 -7.24 3.55 9.84
C ILE A 10 -8.43 3.27 8.92
N ALA A 11 -8.75 1.99 8.67
CA ALA A 11 -9.89 1.62 7.84
C ALA A 11 -11.21 2.17 8.40
N THR A 12 -11.41 2.08 9.72
CA THR A 12 -12.59 2.63 10.40
C THR A 12 -12.68 4.15 10.25
N ALA A 13 -11.56 4.85 10.44
CA ALA A 13 -11.51 6.30 10.27
C ALA A 13 -11.82 6.73 8.81
N LEU A 14 -11.31 5.99 7.82
CA LEU A 14 -11.59 6.24 6.41
C LEU A 14 -13.06 6.00 6.06
N ARG A 15 -13.67 4.90 6.54
CA ARG A 15 -15.11 4.67 6.38
C ARG A 15 -15.94 5.81 6.95
N HIS A 16 -15.59 6.29 8.14
CA HIS A 16 -16.31 7.40 8.76
C HIS A 16 -16.15 8.71 7.97
N ARG A 17 -14.96 8.97 7.41
CA ARG A 17 -14.66 10.23 6.70
C ARG A 17 -15.23 10.27 5.27
N GLU A 18 -15.08 9.19 4.52
CA GLU A 18 -15.40 9.12 3.09
C GLU A 18 -16.76 8.45 2.79
N GLY A 19 -17.35 7.76 3.77
CA GLY A 19 -18.62 7.04 3.62
C GLY A 19 -18.52 5.95 2.55
N GLU A 20 -19.49 5.94 1.64
CA GLU A 20 -19.60 4.97 0.53
C GLU A 20 -18.44 5.03 -0.49
N LYS A 21 -17.55 6.03 -0.38
CA LYS A 21 -16.41 6.21 -1.28
C LYS A 21 -15.10 5.70 -0.70
N ALA A 22 -15.09 5.18 0.54
CA ALA A 22 -13.86 4.82 1.24
C ALA A 22 -12.99 3.84 0.43
N GLU A 23 -13.60 2.81 -0.16
CA GLU A 23 -12.93 1.82 -1.00
C GLU A 23 -12.31 2.46 -2.23
N LEU A 24 -13.07 3.31 -2.94
CA LEU A 24 -12.61 4.00 -4.14
C LEU A 24 -11.46 4.97 -3.83
N VAL A 25 -11.60 5.79 -2.80
CA VAL A 25 -10.56 6.75 -2.38
C VAL A 25 -9.29 6.02 -1.97
N THR A 26 -9.41 4.95 -1.19
CA THR A 26 -8.25 4.15 -0.76
C THR A 26 -7.59 3.45 -1.94
N SER A 27 -8.35 3.01 -2.95
CA SER A 27 -7.78 2.49 -4.20
C SER A 27 -7.01 3.55 -4.99
N LEU A 28 -7.43 4.82 -4.96
CA LEU A 28 -6.69 5.93 -5.57
C LEU A 28 -5.40 6.23 -4.79
N MET A 29 -5.47 6.22 -3.46
CA MET A 29 -4.28 6.34 -2.60
C MET A 29 -3.28 5.23 -2.90
N LEU A 30 -3.72 3.97 -3.09
CA LEU A 30 -2.83 2.88 -3.45
C LEU A 30 -2.05 3.15 -4.75
N ALA A 31 -2.71 3.75 -5.75
CA ALA A 31 -2.06 4.12 -7.00
C ALA A 31 -1.07 5.29 -6.82
N GLU A 32 -1.38 6.24 -5.93
CA GLU A 32 -0.50 7.35 -5.55
C GLU A 32 0.77 6.82 -4.88
N GLU A 33 0.67 6.02 -3.82
CA GLU A 33 1.82 5.45 -3.09
C GLU A 33 2.70 4.59 -4.00
N ALA A 34 2.09 3.80 -4.90
CA ALA A 34 2.84 3.00 -5.87
C ALA A 34 3.64 3.91 -6.84
N GLY A 35 3.06 5.05 -7.22
CA GLY A 35 3.74 6.07 -8.01
C GLY A 35 4.90 6.72 -7.27
N GLU A 36 4.74 7.01 -5.98
CA GLU A 36 5.80 7.58 -5.12
C GLU A 36 6.95 6.59 -4.93
N ALA A 37 6.65 5.32 -4.68
CA ALA A 37 7.65 4.25 -4.60
C ALA A 37 8.47 4.12 -5.89
N VAL A 38 7.80 4.13 -7.06
CA VAL A 38 8.48 4.15 -8.36
C VAL A 38 9.33 5.41 -8.53
N GLN A 39 8.85 6.57 -8.06
CA GLN A 39 9.58 7.82 -8.12
C GLN A 39 10.86 7.77 -7.27
N GLN A 40 10.80 7.31 -6.02
CA GLN A 40 11.99 7.19 -5.19
C GLN A 40 12.96 6.14 -5.72
N LEU A 41 12.46 5.02 -6.25
CA LEU A 41 13.30 4.03 -6.90
C LEU A 41 14.07 4.64 -8.09
N ARG A 42 13.38 5.40 -8.95
CA ARG A 42 14.03 6.11 -10.07
C ARG A 42 15.08 7.10 -9.60
N ARG A 43 14.84 7.83 -8.50
CA ARG A 43 15.81 8.75 -7.88
C ARG A 43 17.01 8.00 -7.32
N HIS A 44 16.77 6.88 -6.64
CA HIS A 44 17.80 6.03 -6.06
C HIS A 44 18.74 5.44 -7.13
N LEU A 45 18.17 5.02 -8.26
CA LEU A 45 18.91 4.49 -9.41
C LEU A 45 19.59 5.57 -10.28
N GLY A 46 19.50 6.85 -9.91
CA GLY A 46 20.14 7.95 -10.65
C GLY A 46 19.41 8.38 -11.92
N HIS A 47 18.14 8.01 -12.10
CA HIS A 47 17.32 8.38 -13.26
C HIS A 47 16.49 9.66 -13.07
N ALA A 48 16.82 10.46 -12.06
CA ALA A 48 16.14 11.72 -11.75
C ALA A 48 17.12 12.78 -11.24
N ARG A 49 16.70 14.06 -11.29
CA ARG A 49 17.55 15.21 -10.87
C ARG A 49 17.91 15.21 -9.38
N ARG A 50 17.04 14.66 -8.53
CA ARG A 50 17.25 14.57 -7.07
C ARG A 50 17.57 13.12 -6.72
N PRO A 51 18.58 12.83 -5.89
CA PRO A 51 18.86 11.48 -5.43
C PRO A 51 17.85 11.05 -4.36
N ALA A 52 17.76 9.74 -4.13
CA ALA A 52 17.08 9.14 -2.99
C ALA A 52 17.95 8.02 -2.41
N THR A 53 17.80 7.78 -1.13
CA THR A 53 18.46 6.70 -0.40
C THR A 53 17.62 5.41 -0.46
N PRO A 54 18.21 4.24 -0.18
CA PRO A 54 17.42 3.02 0.02
C PRO A 54 16.36 3.15 1.12
N SER A 55 16.61 3.97 2.14
CA SER A 55 15.65 4.24 3.21
C SER A 55 14.43 4.98 2.70
N ASP A 56 14.61 5.93 1.77
CA ASP A 56 13.49 6.65 1.17
C ASP A 56 12.63 5.70 0.33
N VAL A 57 13.24 4.79 -0.44
CA VAL A 57 12.50 3.75 -1.18
C VAL A 57 11.74 2.82 -0.22
N GLY A 58 12.39 2.42 0.88
CA GLY A 58 11.76 1.57 1.89
C GLY A 58 10.55 2.20 2.57
N ALA A 59 10.56 3.53 2.76
CA ALA A 59 9.41 4.26 3.31
C ALA A 59 8.19 4.15 2.37
N GLU A 60 8.34 4.50 1.10
CA GLU A 60 7.21 4.45 0.15
C GLU A 60 6.71 3.01 -0.08
N LEU A 61 7.62 2.02 -0.09
CA LEU A 61 7.21 0.61 -0.17
C LEU A 61 6.37 0.19 1.03
N ALA A 62 6.66 0.72 2.22
CA ALA A 62 5.85 0.47 3.41
C ALA A 62 4.46 1.12 3.26
N ASP A 63 4.39 2.33 2.72
CA ASP A 63 3.12 3.03 2.47
C ASP A 63 2.24 2.25 1.49
N VAL A 64 2.80 1.71 0.40
CA VAL A 64 2.08 0.82 -0.52
C VAL A 64 1.49 -0.40 0.20
N VAL A 65 2.27 -1.07 1.05
CA VAL A 65 1.82 -2.26 1.79
C VAL A 65 0.71 -1.89 2.79
N ILE A 66 0.85 -0.77 3.49
CA ILE A 66 -0.13 -0.27 4.45
C ILE A 66 -1.45 0.04 3.75
N VAL A 67 -1.42 0.82 2.66
CA VAL A 67 -2.64 1.22 1.94
C VAL A 67 -3.32 0.01 1.31
N ALA A 68 -2.56 -0.96 0.78
CA ALA A 68 -3.12 -2.22 0.30
C ALA A 68 -3.81 -3.03 1.42
N ALA A 69 -3.19 -3.10 2.60
CA ALA A 69 -3.76 -3.81 3.75
C ALA A 69 -4.99 -3.11 4.35
N VAL A 70 -5.05 -1.77 4.29
CA VAL A 70 -6.24 -0.98 4.65
C VAL A 70 -7.36 -1.21 3.64
N LEU A 71 -7.06 -1.18 2.34
CA LEU A 71 -8.04 -1.45 1.29
C LEU A 71 -8.66 -2.85 1.42
N ALA A 72 -7.85 -3.87 1.74
CA ALA A 72 -8.34 -5.21 1.99
C ALA A 72 -9.36 -5.27 3.14
N ARG A 73 -9.11 -4.54 4.24
CA ARG A 73 -10.05 -4.42 5.38
C ARG A 73 -11.32 -3.68 5.00
N LEU A 74 -11.23 -2.66 4.16
CA LEU A 74 -12.41 -1.97 3.62
C LEU A 74 -13.26 -2.88 2.71
N LEU A 75 -12.65 -3.87 2.08
CA LEU A 75 -13.33 -4.84 1.21
C LEU A 75 -13.71 -6.15 1.91
N ASP A 76 -13.36 -6.32 3.19
CA ASP A 76 -13.50 -7.58 3.93
C ASP A 76 -12.79 -8.77 3.25
N VAL A 77 -11.58 -8.52 2.75
CA VAL A 77 -10.75 -9.50 2.03
C VAL A 77 -9.60 -9.98 2.93
N ASP A 78 -9.44 -11.30 3.04
CA ASP A 78 -8.24 -11.90 3.64
C ASP A 78 -7.06 -11.82 2.68
N LEU A 79 -6.34 -10.70 2.77
CA LEU A 79 -5.18 -10.47 1.93
C LEU A 79 -4.03 -11.45 2.23
N ALA A 80 -3.94 -11.99 3.45
CA ALA A 80 -2.89 -12.95 3.81
C ALA A 80 -3.08 -14.26 3.06
N GLU A 81 -4.30 -14.79 3.05
CA GLU A 81 -4.66 -15.98 2.28
C GLU A 81 -4.32 -15.81 0.79
N HIS A 82 -4.68 -14.66 0.20
CA HIS A 82 -4.39 -14.38 -1.21
C HIS A 82 -2.88 -14.27 -1.51
N VAL A 83 -2.08 -13.71 -0.60
CA VAL A 83 -0.63 -13.65 -0.77
C VAL A 83 0.00 -15.03 -0.64
N ASP A 84 -0.41 -15.83 0.34
CA ASP A 84 0.11 -17.19 0.52
C ASP A 84 -0.17 -18.06 -0.72
N ALA A 85 -1.39 -17.94 -1.29
CA ALA A 85 -1.73 -18.60 -2.54
C ALA A 85 -0.82 -18.16 -3.71
N LYS A 86 -0.57 -16.85 -3.85
CA LYS A 86 0.31 -16.31 -4.91
C LYS A 86 1.77 -16.72 -4.75
N LEU A 87 2.28 -16.79 -3.52
CA LEU A 87 3.64 -17.25 -3.27
C LEU A 87 3.80 -18.74 -3.60
N ALA A 88 2.77 -19.57 -3.36
CA ALA A 88 2.78 -20.97 -3.75
C ALA A 88 2.71 -21.18 -5.28
N GLU A 89 1.98 -20.33 -6.00
CA GLU A 89 1.89 -20.33 -7.47
C GLU A 89 3.12 -19.72 -8.16
N GLY A 90 3.92 -18.93 -7.42
CA GLY A 90 4.97 -18.08 -7.93
C GLY A 90 4.44 -16.68 -8.31
N VAL A 91 5.15 -15.65 -7.86
CA VAL A 91 4.88 -14.26 -8.24
C VAL A 91 5.30 -14.10 -9.71
N ARG A 92 4.33 -13.79 -10.59
CA ARG A 92 4.57 -13.48 -12.01
C ARG A 92 4.78 -11.99 -12.21
#